data_AF-A0A2S7N589-F1
#
_entry.id   AF-A0A2S7N589-F1
#
_cell.length_a   1.000
_cell.length_b   1.000
_cell.length_c   1.000
_cell.angle_alpha   90.00
_cell.angle_beta   90.00
_cell.angle_gamma   90.00
#
_symmetry.space_group_name_H-M   'P 1'
#
loop_
_entity.id
_entity.type
_entity.pdbx_description
1 polymer ?
#
loop_
_entity_poly.entity_id
_entity_poly.type
_entity_poly.pdbx_seq_one_letter_code
_entity_poly.pdbx_strand_id
1 'polypeptide(L)'
;MDGERLLSNLLSLKGRELRIIYSFLAKTSLSHLLSTLSKSILSKEDGSYLTEQVKSKAAALDNRKDEEVQLDLLQELCQVMGRDHLYIKNIEHLQEVCEELVLDVHMQLVKQDKLYAAFVKNAKDESNLNQMLQYQMNRLITEMDLYVKEEPRNRQATYFTLLYSSLHSLSIHQRDKLKSSLRLKEASPESVLPKLIEKGTKGSVELLLPIAGPMIFEAIPSMVYFLSKKQEEASANRTEVPDPYPDFLLSSLLINPLILNGRALLVNYHHHSIKKRLMPFFLLQISYPYLAGIQETADGERLIDLWKNRYTAYKDLHLDSNLLEMKHIETSYSMQKAEKKLTEIEKRIQLENQMILEEKEEIKTALMYIDTQALNISDHFNELSKQYEKSQKSILEIEALKRSDRLETSVVKQVSTKLLNMTASLDVLSEKKRCDQLLNQMVEEIINSENDFKNEEKKNIKRCYAAIERLTEMKKKELIEKQRYRGKLADIENQQKGVMKKLHTLEKKNKAFKEWMTAGEE
;
A
#
# COMPACT_ATOMS: atom_id res chain seq x y z
N MET A 1 17.95 19.53 -25.99
CA MET A 1 18.53 20.75 -25.36
C MET A 1 17.59 21.29 -24.29
N ASP A 2 16.27 21.11 -24.42
CA ASP A 2 15.31 21.44 -23.37
C ASP A 2 15.37 20.46 -22.20
N GLY A 3 15.67 19.19 -22.45
CA GLY A 3 15.84 18.16 -21.43
C GLY A 3 16.98 18.45 -20.46
N GLU A 4 18.16 18.81 -20.96
CA GLU A 4 19.30 19.22 -20.15
C GLU A 4 18.97 20.46 -19.30
N ARG A 5 18.30 21.46 -19.89
CA ARG A 5 17.90 22.68 -19.18
C ARG A 5 16.89 22.39 -18.07
N LEU A 6 15.84 21.63 -18.36
CA LEU A 6 14.84 21.28 -17.35
C LEU A 6 15.46 20.44 -16.22
N LEU A 7 16.35 19.50 -16.56
CA LEU A 7 17.06 18.69 -15.57
C LEU A 7 17.94 19.56 -14.67
N SER A 8 18.75 20.45 -15.25
CA SER A 8 19.59 21.38 -14.49
C SER A 8 18.75 22.25 -13.55
N ASN A 9 17.64 22.80 -14.06
CA ASN A 9 16.70 23.60 -13.28
C ASN A 9 16.09 22.80 -12.11
N LEU A 10 15.64 21.57 -12.36
CA LEU A 10 15.11 20.68 -11.33
C LEU A 10 16.15 20.39 -10.23
N LEU A 11 17.39 20.11 -10.63
CA LEU A 11 18.48 19.80 -9.71
C LEU A 11 18.96 21.01 -8.90
N SER A 12 18.76 22.23 -9.41
CA SER A 12 19.05 23.47 -8.70
C SER A 12 18.05 23.80 -7.58
N LEU A 13 16.82 23.26 -7.65
CA LEU A 13 15.81 23.48 -6.62
C LEU A 13 16.19 22.80 -5.32
N LYS A 14 16.18 23.55 -4.21
CA LYS A 14 16.54 23.05 -2.88
C LYS A 14 15.55 23.52 -1.82
N GLY A 15 15.69 22.99 -0.60
CA GLY A 15 15.04 23.56 0.58
C GLY A 15 13.52 23.72 0.46
N ARG A 16 13.02 24.89 0.86
CA ARG A 16 11.58 25.15 0.99
C ARG A 16 10.89 25.26 -0.38
N GLU A 17 11.53 25.84 -1.39
CA GLU A 17 10.91 25.99 -2.72
C GLU A 17 10.59 24.63 -3.35
N LEU A 18 11.57 23.73 -3.34
CA LEU A 18 11.42 22.36 -3.83
C LEU A 18 10.25 21.64 -3.16
N ARG A 19 10.16 21.75 -1.82
CA ARG A 19 9.10 21.11 -1.02
C ARG A 19 7.73 21.71 -1.31
N ILE A 20 7.64 23.01 -1.59
CA ILE A 20 6.39 23.67 -1.97
C ILE A 20 5.92 23.19 -3.35
N ILE A 21 6.80 23.22 -4.36
CA ILE A 21 6.48 22.76 -5.73
C ILE A 21 6.00 21.31 -5.70
N TYR A 22 6.76 20.43 -5.03
CA TYR A 22 6.40 19.03 -4.89
C TYR A 22 5.10 18.84 -4.08
N SER A 23 4.90 19.56 -2.98
CA SER A 23 3.68 19.43 -2.16
C SER A 23 2.44 19.93 -2.91
N PHE A 24 2.59 20.95 -3.74
CA PHE A 24 1.50 21.46 -4.54
C PHE A 24 1.09 20.46 -5.62
N LEU A 25 2.07 19.89 -6.34
CA LEU A 25 1.81 18.89 -7.37
C LEU A 25 1.34 17.56 -6.78
N ALA A 26 2.10 16.95 -5.85
CA ALA A 26 1.93 15.56 -5.44
C ALA A 26 1.01 15.38 -4.22
N LYS A 27 1.07 16.28 -3.24
CA LYS A 27 0.43 16.08 -1.92
C LYS A 27 -0.90 16.80 -1.76
N THR A 28 -1.23 17.73 -2.65
CA THR A 28 -2.42 18.59 -2.52
C THR A 28 -3.54 18.12 -3.44
N SER A 29 -4.78 18.13 -2.94
CA SER A 29 -5.95 17.80 -3.76
C SER A 29 -6.43 19.06 -4.46
N LEU A 30 -6.27 19.11 -5.79
CA LEU A 30 -6.61 20.28 -6.60
C LEU A 30 -8.13 20.43 -6.80
N SER A 31 -8.94 19.47 -6.33
CA SER A 31 -10.39 19.64 -6.23
C SER A 31 -10.78 20.79 -5.29
N HIS A 32 -10.01 21.00 -4.21
CA HIS A 32 -10.22 22.13 -3.29
C HIS A 32 -9.78 23.45 -3.92
N LEU A 33 -8.81 23.42 -4.83
CA LEU A 33 -8.36 24.60 -5.56
C LEU A 33 -9.52 25.20 -6.38
N LEU A 34 -10.33 24.38 -7.05
CA LEU A 34 -11.50 24.87 -7.79
C LEU A 34 -12.57 25.47 -6.87
N SER A 35 -12.78 24.92 -5.68
CA SER A 35 -13.76 25.45 -4.73
C SER A 35 -13.28 26.72 -4.02
N THR A 36 -11.97 26.85 -3.78
CA THR A 36 -11.39 28.10 -3.27
C THR A 36 -11.31 29.18 -4.34
N LEU A 37 -11.01 28.83 -5.60
CA LEU A 37 -11.00 29.79 -6.71
C LEU A 37 -12.39 30.30 -7.06
N SER A 38 -13.41 29.44 -7.05
CA SER A 38 -14.80 29.87 -7.27
C SER A 38 -15.27 30.81 -6.15
N LYS A 39 -14.91 30.52 -4.90
CA LYS A 39 -15.19 31.41 -3.76
C LYS A 39 -14.39 32.71 -3.82
N SER A 40 -13.10 32.68 -4.10
CA SER A 40 -12.28 33.91 -4.15
C SER A 40 -12.73 34.89 -5.25
N ILE A 41 -13.22 34.37 -6.39
CA ILE A 41 -13.79 35.19 -7.47
C ILE A 41 -15.15 35.78 -7.07
N LEU A 42 -15.93 35.08 -6.25
CA LEU A 42 -17.30 35.47 -5.87
C LEU A 42 -17.39 36.28 -4.56
N SER A 43 -16.52 36.04 -3.57
CA SER A 43 -16.65 36.61 -2.22
C SER A 43 -15.50 37.52 -1.77
N LYS A 44 -14.43 37.71 -2.55
CA LYS A 44 -13.21 38.44 -2.11
C LYS A 44 -12.68 37.94 -0.75
N GLU A 45 -12.95 36.68 -0.40
CA GLU A 45 -12.39 36.01 0.78
C GLU A 45 -11.06 35.33 0.43
N ASP A 46 -10.14 35.36 1.38
CA ASP A 46 -8.74 35.03 1.22
C ASP A 46 -8.50 33.63 0.62
N GLY A 47 -7.68 33.59 -0.43
CA GLY A 47 -7.08 32.37 -0.98
C GLY A 47 -6.04 31.71 -0.05
N SER A 48 -6.07 32.00 1.25
CA SER A 48 -5.09 31.57 2.26
C SER A 48 -5.12 30.06 2.52
N TYR A 49 -6.30 29.42 2.44
CA TYR A 49 -6.45 28.00 2.82
C TYR A 49 -5.60 27.04 1.96
N LEU A 50 -5.57 27.23 0.64
CA LEU A 50 -4.73 26.40 -0.25
C LEU A 50 -3.25 26.64 0.06
N THR A 51 -2.87 27.91 0.21
CA THR A 51 -1.49 28.33 0.47
C THR A 51 -0.97 27.76 1.79
N GLU A 52 -1.77 27.84 2.85
CA GLU A 52 -1.47 27.25 4.16
C GLU A 52 -1.40 25.73 4.10
N GLN A 53 -2.33 25.08 3.38
CA GLN A 53 -2.31 23.63 3.22
C GLN A 53 -1.05 23.15 2.50
N VAL A 54 -0.64 23.83 1.42
CA VAL A 54 0.59 23.49 0.69
C VAL A 54 1.82 23.75 1.57
N LYS A 55 1.89 24.90 2.26
CA LYS A 55 2.98 25.22 3.18
C LYS A 55 3.11 24.21 4.32
N SER A 56 1.99 23.77 4.90
CA SER A 56 1.96 22.73 5.94
C SER A 56 2.47 21.37 5.42
N LYS A 57 2.04 20.96 4.22
CA LYS A 57 2.52 19.72 3.58
C LYS A 57 3.99 19.79 3.20
N ALA A 58 4.47 20.97 2.80
CA ALA A 58 5.89 21.21 2.52
C ALA A 58 6.74 21.06 3.78
N ALA A 59 6.31 21.64 4.91
CA ALA A 59 7.01 21.54 6.19
C ALA A 59 7.10 20.08 6.69
N ALA A 60 6.10 19.24 6.40
CA ALA A 60 6.15 17.81 6.71
C ALA A 60 7.27 17.04 5.96
N LEU A 61 7.94 17.67 4.99
CA LEU A 61 9.04 17.11 4.22
C LEU A 61 10.42 17.66 4.61
N ASP A 62 10.51 18.51 5.64
CA ASP A 62 11.77 19.17 6.04
C ASP A 62 12.90 18.17 6.35
N ASN A 63 12.54 17.00 6.91
CA ASN A 63 13.49 15.93 7.23
C ASN A 63 13.95 15.07 6.04
N ARG A 64 13.39 15.29 4.83
CA ARG A 64 13.80 14.55 3.63
C ARG A 64 14.98 15.22 2.95
N LYS A 65 15.82 14.44 2.27
CA LYS A 65 16.90 14.99 1.44
C LYS A 65 16.34 15.61 0.16
N ASP A 66 16.99 16.65 -0.35
CA ASP A 66 16.53 17.36 -1.53
C ASP A 66 16.54 16.45 -2.77
N GLU A 67 17.56 15.61 -2.93
CA GLU A 67 17.67 14.67 -4.06
C GLU A 67 16.50 13.67 -4.09
N GLU A 68 15.96 13.29 -2.92
CA GLU A 68 14.78 12.43 -2.86
C GLU A 68 13.51 13.15 -3.31
N VAL A 69 13.36 14.43 -2.95
CA VAL A 69 12.19 15.22 -3.32
C VAL A 69 12.27 15.62 -4.80
N GLN A 70 13.46 15.89 -5.33
CA GLN A 70 13.69 16.13 -6.77
C GLN A 70 13.32 14.91 -7.61
N LEU A 71 13.78 13.71 -7.23
CA LEU A 71 13.43 12.47 -7.93
C LEU A 71 11.92 12.19 -7.85
N ASP A 72 11.31 12.36 -6.68
CA ASP A 72 9.86 12.17 -6.51
C ASP A 72 9.05 13.22 -7.30
N LEU A 73 9.55 14.46 -7.44
CA LEU A 73 8.95 15.51 -8.26
C LEU A 73 9.00 15.15 -9.74
N LEU A 74 10.16 14.71 -10.26
CA LEU A 74 10.28 14.22 -11.63
C LEU A 74 9.30 13.07 -11.90
N GLN A 75 9.21 12.12 -10.96
CA GLN A 75 8.26 11.00 -11.03
C GLN A 75 6.81 11.45 -11.14
N GLU A 76 6.40 12.40 -10.30
CA GLU A 76 5.03 12.91 -10.34
C GLU A 76 4.75 13.69 -11.63
N LEU A 77 5.70 14.47 -12.14
CA LEU A 77 5.56 15.18 -13.42
C LEU A 77 5.32 14.22 -14.58
N CYS A 78 6.12 13.15 -14.67
CA CYS A 78 5.97 12.11 -15.68
C CYS A 78 4.62 11.38 -15.53
N GLN A 79 4.26 10.99 -14.30
CA GLN A 79 2.99 10.31 -14.03
C GLN A 79 1.78 11.17 -14.42
N VAL A 80 1.81 12.49 -14.17
CA VAL A 80 0.73 13.39 -14.58
C VAL A 80 0.58 13.45 -16.11
N MET A 81 1.68 13.29 -16.84
CA MET A 81 1.66 13.25 -18.30
C MET A 81 1.31 11.88 -18.87
N GLY A 82 1.22 10.84 -18.04
CA GLY A 82 0.94 9.46 -18.44
C GLY A 82 2.19 8.66 -18.79
N ARG A 83 3.38 9.12 -18.35
CA ARG A 83 4.65 8.42 -18.46
C ARG A 83 4.94 7.69 -17.14
N ASP A 84 4.32 6.53 -16.99
CA ASP A 84 4.44 5.74 -15.76
C ASP A 84 5.78 4.97 -15.70
N HIS A 85 6.55 4.91 -16.79
CA HIS A 85 7.81 4.16 -16.89
C HIS A 85 9.01 5.13 -16.95
N LEU A 86 9.51 5.46 -15.77
CA LEU A 86 10.77 6.19 -15.63
C LEU A 86 11.92 5.22 -15.54
N TYR A 87 12.78 5.27 -16.54
CA TYR A 87 13.95 4.44 -16.63
C TYR A 87 15.22 5.28 -16.68
N ILE A 88 16.09 5.10 -15.68
CA ILE A 88 17.24 5.98 -15.45
C ILE A 88 18.51 5.13 -15.35
N LYS A 89 19.16 4.81 -16.48
CA LYS A 89 20.48 4.14 -16.43
C LYS A 89 21.62 5.13 -16.14
N ASN A 90 21.55 6.28 -16.80
CA ASN A 90 22.60 7.28 -16.90
C ASN A 90 21.98 8.69 -17.04
N ILE A 91 22.83 9.71 -17.18
CA ILE A 91 22.41 11.10 -17.28
C ILE A 91 21.66 11.39 -18.59
N GLU A 92 22.03 10.74 -19.69
CA GLU A 92 21.40 10.90 -21.00
C GLU A 92 19.92 10.49 -20.94
N HIS A 93 19.60 9.36 -20.32
CA HIS A 93 18.20 8.96 -20.14
C HIS A 93 17.41 9.95 -19.26
N LEU A 94 18.03 10.55 -18.24
CA LEU A 94 17.37 11.62 -17.46
C LEU A 94 17.08 12.85 -18.32
N GLN A 95 17.99 13.22 -19.19
CA GLN A 95 17.80 14.33 -20.13
C GLN A 95 16.71 14.01 -21.15
N GLU A 96 16.67 12.80 -21.69
CA GLU A 96 15.61 12.34 -22.60
C GLU A 96 14.23 12.40 -21.94
N VAL A 97 14.09 11.86 -20.73
CA VAL A 97 12.86 11.95 -19.94
C VAL A 97 12.40 13.40 -19.77
N CYS A 98 13.33 14.32 -19.48
CA CYS A 98 13.01 15.73 -19.33
C CYS A 98 12.63 16.38 -20.67
N GLU A 99 13.31 16.04 -21.77
CA GLU A 99 13.01 16.54 -23.12
C GLU A 99 11.60 16.10 -23.56
N GLU A 100 11.27 14.83 -23.35
CA GLU A 100 9.95 14.28 -23.62
C GLU A 100 8.85 14.94 -22.79
N LEU A 101 9.12 15.19 -21.50
CA LEU A 101 8.20 15.90 -20.62
C LEU A 101 7.91 17.32 -21.14
N VAL A 102 8.95 18.06 -21.55
CA VAL A 102 8.78 19.39 -22.15
C VAL A 102 7.93 19.31 -23.42
N LEU A 103 8.23 18.35 -24.30
CA LEU A 103 7.50 18.16 -25.55
C LEU A 103 6.02 17.89 -25.30
N ASP A 104 5.69 16.97 -24.39
CA ASP A 104 4.30 16.61 -24.10
C ASP A 104 3.51 17.78 -23.51
N VAL A 105 4.12 18.54 -22.60
CA VAL A 105 3.48 19.72 -21.99
C VAL A 105 3.29 20.82 -23.03
N HIS A 106 4.30 21.04 -23.89
CA HIS A 106 4.21 22.00 -25.00
C HIS A 106 3.07 21.63 -25.96
N MET A 107 3.05 20.39 -26.45
CA MET A 107 2.01 19.90 -27.37
C MET A 107 0.61 20.01 -26.74
N GLN A 108 0.48 19.72 -25.46
CA GLN A 108 -0.77 19.88 -24.75
C GLN A 108 -1.21 21.35 -24.68
N LEU A 109 -0.29 22.26 -24.34
CA LEU A 109 -0.60 23.68 -24.24
C LEU A 109 -1.00 24.26 -25.60
N VAL A 110 -0.33 23.87 -26.69
CA VAL A 110 -0.73 24.23 -28.08
C VAL A 110 -2.15 23.77 -28.39
N LYS A 111 -2.53 22.55 -27.97
CA LYS A 111 -3.88 22.02 -28.19
C LYS A 111 -4.95 22.74 -27.36
N GLN A 112 -4.61 23.17 -26.14
CA GLN A 112 -5.58 23.67 -25.16
C GLN A 112 -5.74 25.20 -25.18
N ASP A 113 -4.70 25.94 -25.54
CA ASP A 113 -4.67 27.41 -25.51
C ASP A 113 -4.43 27.99 -26.91
N LYS A 114 -5.48 28.57 -27.50
CA LYS A 114 -5.41 29.20 -28.84
C LYS A 114 -4.47 30.40 -28.90
N LEU A 115 -4.34 31.15 -27.79
CA LEU A 115 -3.44 32.30 -27.72
C LEU A 115 -1.99 31.82 -27.69
N TYR A 116 -1.72 30.73 -26.96
CA TYR A 116 -0.41 30.09 -27.00
C TYR A 116 -0.09 29.54 -28.39
N ALA A 117 -1.02 28.82 -29.01
CA ALA A 117 -0.85 28.31 -30.37
C ALA A 117 -0.57 29.42 -31.40
N ALA A 118 -1.13 30.62 -31.20
CA ALA A 118 -0.81 31.79 -32.02
C ALA A 118 0.57 32.38 -31.68
N PHE A 119 0.94 32.45 -30.40
CA PHE A 119 2.25 32.90 -29.94
C PHE A 119 3.40 32.06 -30.54
N VAL A 120 3.28 30.73 -30.47
CA VAL A 120 4.31 29.79 -30.98
C VAL A 120 4.56 29.95 -32.48
N LYS A 121 3.55 30.32 -33.27
CA LYS A 121 3.72 30.57 -34.72
C LYS A 121 4.69 31.72 -35.02
N ASN A 122 4.86 32.64 -34.08
CA ASN A 122 5.71 33.82 -34.22
C ASN A 122 7.06 33.66 -33.49
N ALA A 123 7.27 32.58 -32.73
CA ALA A 123 8.46 32.33 -31.91
C ALA A 123 9.23 31.07 -32.37
N LYS A 124 9.31 30.82 -33.68
CA LYS A 124 9.77 29.55 -34.26
C LYS A 124 11.23 29.18 -33.95
N ASP A 125 12.07 30.17 -33.67
CA ASP A 125 13.51 29.95 -33.44
C ASP A 125 13.84 29.64 -31.98
N GLU A 126 12.84 29.64 -31.10
CA GLU A 126 13.00 29.33 -29.68
C GLU A 126 12.68 27.87 -29.37
N SER A 127 13.31 27.33 -28.33
CA SER A 127 13.01 26.00 -27.83
C SER A 127 11.62 25.93 -27.17
N ASN A 128 11.04 24.73 -27.10
CA ASN A 128 9.68 24.51 -26.58
C ASN A 128 9.55 25.00 -25.13
N LEU A 129 10.57 24.73 -24.30
CA LEU A 129 10.62 25.22 -22.93
C LEU A 129 10.61 26.75 -22.90
N ASN A 130 11.49 27.41 -23.65
CA ASN A 130 11.58 28.87 -23.69
C ASN A 130 10.26 29.51 -24.14
N GLN A 131 9.63 28.97 -25.18
CA GLN A 131 8.33 29.47 -25.64
C GLN A 131 7.27 29.39 -24.54
N MET A 132 7.21 28.28 -23.78
CA MET A 132 6.29 28.14 -22.65
C MET A 132 6.59 29.13 -21.52
N LEU A 133 7.87 29.32 -21.18
CA LEU A 133 8.30 30.23 -20.12
C LEU A 133 7.97 31.68 -20.49
N GLN A 134 8.37 32.13 -21.68
CA GLN A 134 8.10 33.48 -22.14
C GLN A 134 6.60 33.78 -22.23
N TYR A 135 5.81 32.85 -22.75
CA TYR A 135 4.37 33.03 -22.83
C TYR A 135 3.74 33.20 -21.46
N GLN A 136 4.10 32.35 -20.49
CA GLN A 136 3.56 32.44 -19.13
C GLN A 136 4.02 33.72 -18.42
N MET A 137 5.27 34.12 -18.57
CA MET A 137 5.77 35.38 -18.00
C MET A 137 5.09 36.60 -18.63
N ASN A 138 4.94 36.63 -19.95
CA ASN A 138 4.24 37.72 -20.64
C ASN A 138 2.80 37.85 -20.20
N ARG A 139 2.12 36.71 -19.96
CA ARG A 139 0.77 36.71 -19.38
C ARG A 139 0.76 37.23 -17.96
N LEU A 140 1.64 36.74 -17.10
CA LEU A 140 1.76 37.22 -15.72
C LEU A 140 1.97 38.74 -15.69
N ILE A 141 2.93 39.25 -16.45
CA ILE A 141 3.25 40.68 -16.54
C ILE A 141 2.06 41.49 -17.04
N THR A 142 1.31 40.96 -18.01
CA THR A 142 0.10 41.61 -18.54
C THR A 142 -1.01 41.66 -17.48
N GLU A 143 -1.23 40.58 -16.74
CA GLU A 143 -2.19 40.56 -15.63
C GLU A 143 -1.78 41.54 -14.54
N MET A 144 -0.51 41.51 -14.11
CA MET A 144 0.02 42.45 -13.12
C MET A 144 -0.17 43.91 -13.57
N ASP A 145 0.02 44.21 -14.86
CA ASP A 145 -0.23 45.55 -15.41
C ASP A 145 -1.69 46.01 -15.24
N LEU A 146 -2.65 45.10 -15.44
CA LEU A 146 -4.07 45.38 -15.20
C LEU A 146 -4.35 45.63 -13.72
N TYR A 147 -3.86 44.75 -12.83
CA TYR A 147 -4.06 44.89 -11.38
C TYR A 147 -3.44 46.16 -10.80
N VAL A 148 -2.28 46.59 -11.30
CA VAL A 148 -1.57 47.79 -10.84
C VAL A 148 -2.27 49.07 -11.31
N LYS A 149 -2.84 49.07 -12.53
CA LYS A 149 -3.58 50.23 -13.06
C LYS A 149 -4.80 50.58 -12.21
N GLU A 150 -5.40 49.58 -11.56
CA GLU A 150 -6.54 49.75 -10.65
C GLU A 150 -6.14 50.22 -9.25
N GLU A 151 -4.85 50.23 -8.91
CA GLU A 151 -4.36 50.63 -7.59
C GLU A 151 -4.25 52.15 -7.43
N PRO A 152 -4.38 52.68 -6.21
CA PRO A 152 -4.06 54.07 -5.90
C PRO A 152 -2.60 54.45 -6.24
N ARG A 153 -2.34 55.71 -6.60
CA ARG A 153 -1.03 56.19 -7.07
C ARG A 153 0.14 55.92 -6.09
N ASN A 154 -0.10 55.98 -4.79
CA ASN A 154 0.90 55.66 -3.76
C ASN A 154 1.28 54.16 -3.76
N ARG A 155 0.31 53.28 -3.98
CA ARG A 155 0.53 51.83 -4.11
C ARG A 155 1.20 51.49 -5.45
N GLN A 156 0.84 52.18 -6.54
CA GLN A 156 1.57 52.09 -7.80
C GLN A 156 3.05 52.48 -7.61
N ALA A 157 3.33 53.61 -6.96
CA ALA A 157 4.71 54.04 -6.70
C ALA A 157 5.51 53.01 -5.88
N THR A 158 4.88 52.40 -4.87
CA THR A 158 5.50 51.33 -4.05
C THR A 158 5.80 50.09 -4.90
N TYR A 159 4.87 49.68 -5.76
CA TYR A 159 5.04 48.55 -6.67
C TYR A 159 6.21 48.76 -7.65
N PHE A 160 6.29 49.93 -8.29
CA PHE A 160 7.39 50.24 -9.22
C PHE A 160 8.73 50.46 -8.51
N THR A 161 8.72 50.77 -7.21
CA THR A 161 9.94 50.80 -6.38
C THR A 161 10.54 49.41 -6.24
N LEU A 162 9.72 48.35 -6.14
CA LEU A 162 10.21 46.96 -6.14
C LEU A 162 10.92 46.63 -7.45
N LEU A 163 10.34 47.01 -8.60
CA LEU A 163 10.96 46.83 -9.91
C LEU A 163 12.24 47.67 -10.08
N TYR A 164 12.27 48.89 -9.54
CA TYR A 164 13.46 49.74 -9.59
C TYR A 164 14.59 49.20 -8.69
N SER A 165 14.25 48.58 -7.56
CA SER A 165 15.25 48.07 -6.62
C SER A 165 16.15 46.99 -7.21
N SER A 166 15.65 46.17 -8.16
CA SER A 166 16.48 45.19 -8.89
C SER A 166 17.46 45.82 -9.88
N LEU A 167 17.39 47.14 -10.09
CA LEU A 167 18.29 47.90 -10.97
C LEU A 167 19.50 48.49 -10.22
N HIS A 168 19.60 48.31 -8.90
CA HIS A 168 20.73 48.84 -8.12
C HIS A 168 22.09 48.24 -8.52
N SER A 169 22.09 47.03 -9.08
CA SER A 169 23.28 46.31 -9.57
C SER A 169 23.72 46.70 -10.98
N LEU A 170 23.05 47.65 -11.65
CA LEU A 170 23.39 48.02 -13.02
C LEU A 170 24.80 48.63 -13.14
N SER A 171 25.58 48.10 -14.07
CA SER A 171 26.87 48.68 -14.47
C SER A 171 26.70 50.11 -15.01
N ILE A 172 27.78 50.89 -15.04
CA ILE A 172 27.77 52.28 -15.55
C ILE A 172 27.20 52.33 -16.98
N HIS A 173 27.64 51.43 -17.85
CA HIS A 173 27.17 51.33 -19.22
C HIS A 173 25.67 51.00 -19.33
N GLN A 174 25.13 50.13 -18.47
CA GLN A 174 23.69 49.83 -18.44
C GLN A 174 22.87 51.00 -17.90
N ARG A 175 23.41 51.74 -16.91
CA ARG A 175 22.78 52.97 -16.40
C ARG A 175 22.71 54.05 -17.48
N ASP A 176 23.74 54.18 -18.31
CA ASP A 176 23.72 55.16 -19.42
C ASP A 176 22.76 54.73 -20.53
N LYS A 177 22.65 53.43 -20.84
CA LYS A 177 21.58 52.89 -21.70
C LYS A 177 20.19 53.23 -21.12
N LEU A 178 19.98 53.05 -19.82
CA LEU A 178 18.72 53.40 -19.16
C LEU A 178 18.39 54.90 -19.28
N LYS A 179 19.37 55.78 -19.04
CA LYS A 179 19.20 57.24 -19.23
C LYS A 179 18.79 57.57 -20.67
N SER A 180 19.46 56.98 -21.66
CA SER A 180 19.16 57.23 -23.07
C SER A 180 17.75 56.74 -23.47
N SER A 181 17.37 55.54 -23.03
CA SER A 181 16.07 54.93 -23.35
C SER A 181 14.89 55.65 -22.69
N LEU A 182 15.10 56.26 -21.52
CA LEU A 182 14.09 57.04 -20.80
C LEU A 182 14.18 58.56 -21.04
N ARG A 183 15.19 59.02 -21.81
CA ARG A 183 15.48 60.45 -22.05
C ARG A 183 15.64 61.25 -20.76
N LEU A 184 16.41 60.71 -19.81
CA LEU A 184 16.65 61.31 -18.50
C LEU A 184 18.03 61.97 -18.44
N LYS A 185 18.13 63.09 -17.71
CA LYS A 185 19.42 63.74 -17.41
C LYS A 185 20.23 62.90 -16.41
N GLU A 186 19.55 62.33 -15.42
CA GLU A 186 20.13 61.46 -14.40
C GLU A 186 19.21 60.27 -14.13
N ALA A 187 19.78 59.11 -13.78
CA ALA A 187 19.05 57.90 -13.44
C ALA A 187 18.88 57.78 -11.92
N SER A 188 18.10 58.68 -11.33
CA SER A 188 17.72 58.64 -9.91
C SER A 188 16.32 58.00 -9.75
N PRO A 189 15.94 57.54 -8.55
CA PRO A 189 14.59 57.02 -8.29
C PRO A 189 13.50 58.05 -8.68
N GLU A 190 13.72 59.33 -8.39
CA GLU A 190 12.78 60.42 -8.63
C GLU A 190 12.55 60.69 -10.13
N SER A 191 13.55 60.41 -10.97
CA SER A 191 13.45 60.60 -12.43
C SER A 191 12.97 59.34 -13.16
N VAL A 192 13.32 58.15 -12.67
CA VAL A 192 13.02 56.86 -13.31
C VAL A 192 11.61 56.37 -12.94
N LEU A 193 11.21 56.42 -11.67
CA LEU A 193 9.93 55.87 -11.22
C LEU A 193 8.71 56.48 -11.93
N PRO A 194 8.61 57.80 -12.13
CA PRO A 194 7.48 58.37 -12.87
C PRO A 194 7.36 57.83 -14.29
N LYS A 195 8.50 57.54 -14.94
CA LYS A 195 8.53 56.98 -16.30
C LYS A 195 8.16 55.51 -16.36
N LEU A 196 8.51 54.74 -15.34
CA LEU A 196 8.06 53.34 -15.23
C LEU A 196 6.55 53.28 -14.98
N ILE A 197 6.03 54.12 -14.07
CA ILE A 197 4.59 54.24 -13.81
C ILE A 197 3.84 54.61 -15.09
N GLU A 198 4.32 55.61 -15.84
CA GLU A 198 3.73 56.06 -17.12
C GLU A 198 3.66 54.93 -18.16
N LYS A 199 4.70 54.08 -18.23
CA LYS A 199 4.78 52.96 -19.17
C LYS A 199 3.95 51.73 -18.74
N GLY A 200 3.52 51.67 -17.49
CA GLY A 200 2.90 50.46 -16.91
C GLY A 200 3.92 49.34 -16.67
N THR A 201 3.47 48.24 -16.06
CA THR A 201 4.32 47.07 -15.73
C THR A 201 4.90 46.47 -16.99
N LYS A 202 4.05 46.19 -17.99
CA LYS A 202 4.48 45.55 -19.25
C LYS A 202 5.50 46.41 -19.99
N GLY A 203 5.19 47.69 -20.21
CA GLY A 203 6.11 48.59 -20.91
C GLY A 203 7.40 48.86 -20.14
N SER A 204 7.37 48.78 -18.81
CA SER A 204 8.57 48.88 -17.97
C SER A 204 9.46 47.64 -18.09
N VAL A 205 8.87 46.44 -18.02
CA VAL A 205 9.63 45.19 -18.17
C VAL A 205 10.23 45.07 -19.59
N GLU A 206 9.46 45.37 -20.64
CA GLU A 206 9.95 45.35 -22.03
C GLU A 206 11.10 46.34 -22.26
N LEU A 207 11.06 47.51 -21.60
CA LEU A 207 12.14 48.49 -21.66
C LEU A 207 13.40 48.03 -20.91
N LEU A 208 13.22 47.43 -19.73
CA LEU A 208 14.33 47.10 -18.83
C LEU A 208 15.02 45.80 -19.22
N LEU A 209 14.31 44.81 -19.76
CA LEU A 209 14.86 43.50 -20.15
C LEU A 209 16.12 43.59 -21.05
N PRO A 210 16.16 44.38 -22.13
CA PRO A 210 17.36 44.50 -22.96
C PRO A 210 18.52 45.28 -22.30
N ILE A 211 18.27 45.96 -21.18
CA ILE A 211 19.26 46.79 -20.46
C ILE A 211 19.84 46.01 -19.28
N ALA A 212 18.96 45.53 -18.42
CA ALA A 212 19.25 44.86 -17.17
C ALA A 212 19.43 43.35 -17.36
N GLY A 213 18.89 42.77 -18.43
CA GLY A 213 18.92 41.34 -18.66
C GLY A 213 17.95 40.59 -17.72
N PRO A 214 18.20 39.28 -17.50
CA PRO A 214 17.27 38.41 -16.77
C PRO A 214 17.05 38.77 -15.29
N MET A 215 17.95 39.55 -14.67
CA MET A 215 17.84 39.95 -13.25
C MET A 215 16.57 40.75 -12.92
N ILE A 216 15.91 41.35 -13.92
CA ILE A 216 14.62 42.02 -13.67
C ILE A 216 13.55 41.04 -13.16
N PHE A 217 13.70 39.75 -13.49
CA PHE A 217 12.77 38.73 -13.02
C PHE A 217 12.94 38.48 -11.52
N GLU A 218 14.06 38.84 -10.87
CA GLU A 218 14.18 38.76 -9.40
C GLU A 218 13.14 39.60 -8.66
N ALA A 219 12.65 40.69 -9.26
CA ALA A 219 11.65 41.56 -8.64
C ALA A 219 10.21 41.00 -8.70
N ILE A 220 9.94 40.08 -9.63
CA ILE A 220 8.59 39.59 -9.91
C ILE A 220 7.94 38.88 -8.69
N PRO A 221 8.62 38.05 -7.87
CA PRO A 221 8.00 37.41 -6.72
C PRO A 221 7.51 38.44 -5.71
N SER A 222 8.33 39.45 -5.42
CA SER A 222 7.98 40.58 -4.54
C SER A 222 6.81 41.40 -5.09
N MET A 223 6.80 41.64 -6.40
CA MET A 223 5.73 42.38 -7.08
C MET A 223 4.41 41.59 -7.06
N VAL A 224 4.46 40.27 -7.29
CA VAL A 224 3.30 39.37 -7.17
C VAL A 224 2.79 39.32 -5.72
N TYR A 225 3.71 39.21 -4.75
CA TYR A 225 3.37 39.23 -3.32
C TYR A 225 2.66 40.53 -2.92
N PHE A 226 3.17 41.67 -3.38
CA PHE A 226 2.55 42.98 -3.14
C PHE A 226 1.12 43.07 -3.70
N LEU A 227 0.88 42.49 -4.88
CA LEU A 227 -0.44 42.48 -5.51
C LEU A 227 -1.41 41.46 -4.89
N SER A 228 -0.90 40.34 -4.38
CA SER A 228 -1.73 39.31 -3.76
C SER A 228 -2.16 39.67 -2.33
N LYS A 229 -1.37 40.43 -1.59
CA LYS A 229 -1.64 40.87 -0.20
C LYS A 229 -2.44 42.18 -0.08
N LYS A 230 -3.40 42.45 -0.98
CA LYS A 230 -4.27 43.65 -0.94
C LYS A 230 -5.16 43.79 0.34
N GLN A 231 -4.99 42.96 1.38
CA GLN A 231 -5.90 42.90 2.54
C GLN A 231 -5.25 42.87 3.94
N GLU A 232 -3.95 43.11 4.09
CA GLU A 232 -3.33 43.28 5.42
C GLU A 232 -2.76 44.70 5.60
N GLU A 233 -3.63 45.72 5.54
CA GLU A 233 -3.32 46.99 6.20
C GLU A 233 -3.66 46.87 7.70
N ALA A 234 -2.72 46.38 8.50
CA ALA A 234 -2.61 46.68 9.93
C ALA A 234 -1.35 46.04 10.58
N SER A 235 -0.15 46.51 10.23
CA SER A 235 0.98 46.54 11.18
C SER A 235 2.18 47.22 10.55
N ALA A 236 2.34 48.51 10.84
CA ALA A 236 3.45 49.35 10.41
C ALA A 236 4.83 48.99 11.03
N ASN A 237 5.00 47.84 11.69
CA ASN A 237 6.21 47.52 12.48
C ASN A 237 6.83 46.13 12.24
N ARG A 238 6.57 45.45 11.12
CA ARG A 238 7.34 44.24 10.77
C ARG A 238 8.41 44.57 9.73
N THR A 239 9.65 44.70 10.20
CA THR A 239 10.88 44.88 9.39
C THR A 239 11.42 43.57 8.81
N GLU A 240 10.83 42.42 9.14
CA GLU A 240 11.11 41.17 8.45
C GLU A 240 10.22 41.07 7.23
N VAL A 241 10.77 41.32 6.05
CA VAL A 241 10.13 40.97 4.78
C VAL A 241 10.11 39.44 4.73
N PRO A 242 8.95 38.76 4.84
CA PRO A 242 8.91 37.32 4.61
C PRO A 242 9.39 37.08 3.18
N ASP A 243 10.18 36.02 2.99
CA ASP A 243 10.59 35.57 1.66
C ASP A 243 9.34 35.47 0.75
N PRO A 244 9.26 36.28 -0.33
CA PRO A 244 8.07 36.35 -1.18
C PRO A 244 7.95 35.14 -2.11
N TYR A 245 9.02 34.35 -2.26
CA TYR A 245 9.10 33.27 -3.23
C TYR A 245 8.08 32.14 -2.96
N PRO A 246 7.89 31.62 -1.73
CA PRO A 246 6.81 30.70 -1.37
C PRO A 246 5.40 31.14 -1.79
N ASP A 247 5.08 32.42 -1.66
CA ASP A 247 3.75 32.96 -1.99
C ASP A 247 3.61 33.24 -3.49
N PHE A 248 4.70 33.63 -4.16
CA PHE A 248 4.76 33.67 -5.62
C PHE A 248 4.48 32.29 -6.23
N LEU A 249 5.10 31.23 -5.70
CA LEU A 249 4.86 29.85 -6.12
C LEU A 249 3.41 29.38 -5.92
N LEU A 250 2.58 30.11 -5.19
CA LEU A 250 1.18 29.72 -4.93
C LEU A 250 0.19 30.79 -5.40
N SER A 251 0.68 31.77 -6.16
CA SER A 251 -0.12 32.93 -6.56
C SER A 251 -1.27 32.55 -7.48
N SER A 252 -2.46 33.04 -7.14
CA SER A 252 -3.66 32.93 -7.99
C SER A 252 -3.49 33.61 -9.35
N LEU A 253 -2.63 34.64 -9.44
CA LEU A 253 -2.31 35.31 -10.72
C LEU A 253 -1.64 34.37 -11.73
N LEU A 254 -0.91 33.36 -11.25
CA LEU A 254 -0.28 32.35 -12.10
C LEU A 254 -1.20 31.16 -12.39
N ILE A 255 -2.02 30.76 -11.41
CA ILE A 255 -2.85 29.56 -11.46
C ILE A 255 -4.15 29.80 -12.26
N ASN A 256 -4.84 30.91 -11.99
CA ASN A 256 -6.15 31.22 -12.58
C ASN A 256 -6.16 31.21 -14.10
N PRO A 257 -5.18 31.82 -14.80
CA PRO A 257 -5.23 31.92 -16.24
C PRO A 257 -5.05 30.57 -16.95
N LEU A 258 -4.54 29.54 -16.28
CA LEU A 258 -4.40 28.18 -16.81
C LEU A 258 -5.63 27.31 -16.55
N ILE A 259 -6.41 27.63 -15.52
CA ILE A 259 -7.62 26.88 -15.14
C ILE A 259 -8.86 27.45 -15.83
N LEU A 260 -8.98 28.78 -15.92
CA LEU A 260 -10.22 29.48 -16.31
C LEU A 260 -10.32 29.83 -17.81
N ASN A 261 -9.20 29.93 -18.54
CA ASN A 261 -9.23 30.36 -19.95
C ASN A 261 -9.64 29.26 -20.96
N GLY A 262 -9.95 28.05 -20.48
CA GLY A 262 -10.69 27.06 -21.26
C GLY A 262 -12.19 27.27 -21.06
N ARG A 263 -12.94 27.53 -22.14
CA ARG A 263 -14.41 27.80 -22.18
C ARG A 263 -15.34 26.70 -21.60
N ALA A 264 -14.85 25.79 -20.78
CA ALA A 264 -15.65 24.78 -20.10
C ALA A 264 -15.76 25.12 -18.61
N LEU A 265 -16.72 25.96 -18.27
CA LEU A 265 -17.23 26.03 -16.89
C LEU A 265 -17.75 24.65 -16.51
N LEU A 266 -17.15 24.08 -15.44
CA LEU A 266 -17.77 23.32 -14.34
C LEU A 266 -18.66 22.15 -14.81
N VAL A 267 -18.32 20.87 -14.61
CA VAL A 267 -18.70 20.17 -13.36
C VAL A 267 -17.84 18.92 -13.06
N ASN A 268 -17.01 18.41 -13.99
CA ASN A 268 -16.36 17.08 -13.81
C ASN A 268 -14.84 17.04 -14.07
N TYR A 269 -14.07 18.04 -13.65
CA TYR A 269 -12.62 17.92 -13.74
C TYR A 269 -12.08 17.00 -12.63
N HIS A 270 -11.73 15.77 -12.99
CA HIS A 270 -10.98 14.86 -12.13
C HIS A 270 -9.63 15.49 -11.76
N HIS A 271 -9.18 15.30 -10.51
CA HIS A 271 -7.91 15.81 -9.96
C HIS A 271 -6.72 15.75 -10.94
N HIS A 272 -6.56 14.62 -11.64
CA HIS A 272 -5.49 14.41 -12.62
C HIS A 272 -5.56 15.37 -13.81
N SER A 273 -6.75 15.69 -14.33
CA SER A 273 -6.92 16.62 -15.45
C SER A 273 -6.52 18.06 -15.10
N ILE A 274 -6.74 18.48 -13.85
CA ILE A 274 -6.32 19.79 -13.36
C ILE A 274 -4.80 19.84 -13.22
N LYS A 275 -4.19 18.81 -12.62
CA LYS A 275 -2.72 18.68 -12.57
C LYS A 275 -2.12 18.80 -13.97
N LYS A 276 -2.69 18.06 -14.93
CA LYS A 276 -2.23 18.05 -16.31
C LYS A 276 -2.30 19.45 -16.96
N ARG A 277 -3.32 20.26 -16.65
CA ARG A 277 -3.42 21.66 -17.11
C ARG A 277 -2.43 22.61 -16.43
N LEU A 278 -2.05 22.32 -15.19
CA LEU A 278 -1.08 23.12 -14.44
C LEU A 278 0.38 22.76 -14.76
N MET A 279 0.64 21.75 -15.58
CA MET A 279 2.00 21.35 -15.95
C MET A 279 2.88 22.48 -16.50
N PRO A 280 2.39 23.38 -17.39
CA PRO A 280 3.18 24.53 -17.82
C PRO A 280 3.61 25.41 -16.65
N PHE A 281 2.75 25.59 -15.66
CA PHE A 281 3.05 26.36 -14.46
C PHE A 281 4.10 25.66 -13.60
N PHE A 282 4.02 24.35 -13.40
CA PHE A 282 5.08 23.63 -12.67
C PHE A 282 6.43 23.71 -13.40
N LEU A 283 6.45 23.63 -14.73
CA LEU A 283 7.68 23.83 -15.51
C LEU A 283 8.22 25.26 -15.39
N LEU A 284 7.34 26.28 -15.33
CA LEU A 284 7.73 27.65 -15.03
C LEU A 284 8.38 27.76 -13.67
N GLN A 285 7.77 27.19 -12.62
CA GLN A 285 8.30 27.24 -11.26
C GLN A 285 9.67 26.60 -11.14
N ILE A 286 9.84 25.44 -11.78
CA ILE A 286 11.11 24.72 -11.81
C ILE A 286 12.18 25.55 -12.53
N SER A 287 11.81 26.19 -13.64
CA SER A 287 12.74 26.95 -14.48
C SER A 287 12.88 28.42 -14.09
N TYR A 288 12.16 28.87 -13.07
CA TYR A 288 12.14 30.27 -12.67
C TYR A 288 13.49 30.79 -12.17
N PRO A 289 14.25 30.05 -11.33
CA PRO A 289 15.60 30.49 -10.92
C PRO A 289 16.50 30.78 -12.11
N TYR A 290 16.44 29.93 -13.14
CA TYR A 290 17.17 30.13 -14.39
C TYR A 290 16.75 31.42 -15.12
N LEU A 291 15.44 31.73 -15.17
CA LEU A 291 14.98 33.01 -15.73
C LEU A 291 15.50 34.20 -14.93
N ALA A 292 15.64 34.08 -13.61
CA ALA A 292 16.21 35.12 -12.77
C ALA A 292 17.75 35.24 -12.89
N GLY A 293 18.41 34.36 -13.63
CA GLY A 293 19.87 34.34 -13.76
C GLY A 293 20.61 33.59 -12.64
N ILE A 294 19.88 32.86 -11.79
CA ILE A 294 20.45 32.00 -10.75
C ILE A 294 20.80 30.66 -11.41
N GLN A 295 22.09 30.46 -11.72
CA GLN A 295 22.60 29.20 -12.27
C GLN A 295 23.46 28.49 -11.23
N GLU A 296 23.00 27.34 -10.76
CA GLU A 296 23.83 26.38 -10.04
C GLU A 296 24.11 25.19 -10.95
N THR A 297 25.39 24.82 -11.10
CA THR A 297 25.76 23.56 -11.72
C THR A 297 25.42 22.43 -10.74
N ALA A 298 24.38 21.67 -11.03
CA ALA A 298 23.94 20.57 -10.20
C ALA A 298 24.24 19.22 -10.85
N ASP A 299 24.75 18.29 -10.04
CA ASP A 299 25.22 16.98 -10.48
C ASP A 299 24.08 15.95 -10.47
N GLY A 300 23.77 15.40 -11.64
CA GLY A 300 22.72 14.40 -11.82
C GLY A 300 23.08 12.99 -11.34
N GLU A 301 24.36 12.70 -11.05
CA GLU A 301 24.81 11.37 -10.60
C GLU A 301 24.10 10.94 -9.32
N ARG A 302 23.88 11.87 -8.38
CA ARG A 302 23.18 11.56 -7.11
C ARG A 302 21.76 11.06 -7.31
N LEU A 303 21.02 11.58 -8.28
CA LEU A 303 19.66 11.12 -8.58
C LEU A 303 19.67 9.74 -9.23
N ILE A 304 20.65 9.49 -10.10
CA ILE A 304 20.84 8.19 -10.75
C ILE A 304 21.14 7.13 -9.70
N ASP A 305 22.07 7.40 -8.78
CA ASP A 305 22.43 6.48 -7.70
C ASP A 305 21.24 6.23 -6.76
N LEU A 306 20.48 7.27 -6.43
CA LEU A 306 19.27 7.13 -5.63
C LEU A 306 18.23 6.24 -6.33
N TRP A 307 18.01 6.44 -7.62
CA TRP A 307 17.09 5.62 -8.40
C TRP A 307 17.55 4.16 -8.47
N LYS A 308 18.85 3.92 -8.76
CA LYS A 308 19.46 2.59 -8.77
C LYS A 308 19.31 1.89 -7.44
N ASN A 309 19.58 2.57 -6.33
CA ASN A 309 19.42 2.01 -4.99
C ASN A 309 17.96 1.61 -4.68
N ARG A 310 17.00 2.47 -5.04
CA ARG A 310 15.55 2.14 -4.89
C ARG A 310 15.16 0.94 -5.76
N TYR A 311 15.71 0.88 -6.96
CA TYR A 311 15.44 -0.20 -7.91
C TYR A 311 16.06 -1.53 -7.47
N THR A 312 17.32 -1.55 -7.03
CA THR A 312 17.97 -2.76 -6.47
C THR A 312 17.21 -3.27 -5.25
N ALA A 313 16.82 -2.40 -4.32
CA ALA A 313 16.01 -2.79 -3.17
C ALA A 313 14.66 -3.43 -3.57
N TYR A 314 14.06 -2.97 -4.68
CA TYR A 314 12.85 -3.58 -5.23
C TYR A 314 13.13 -4.98 -5.81
N LYS A 315 14.23 -5.14 -6.57
CA LYS A 315 14.66 -6.43 -7.14
C LYS A 315 14.96 -7.45 -6.04
N ASP A 316 15.66 -7.04 -4.99
CA ASP A 316 15.98 -7.90 -3.83
C ASP A 316 14.71 -8.38 -3.11
N LEU A 317 13.73 -7.50 -2.91
CA LEU A 317 12.45 -7.87 -2.30
C LEU A 317 11.64 -8.84 -3.17
N HIS A 318 11.73 -8.73 -4.49
CA HIS A 318 11.11 -9.70 -5.41
C HIS A 318 11.79 -11.06 -5.31
N LEU A 319 13.12 -11.10 -5.29
CA LEU A 319 13.87 -12.32 -5.08
C LEU A 319 13.51 -12.99 -3.75
N ASP A 320 13.45 -12.20 -2.66
CA ASP A 320 13.02 -12.67 -1.34
C ASP A 320 11.60 -13.23 -1.36
N SER A 321 10.66 -12.58 -2.07
CA SER A 321 9.29 -13.07 -2.24
C SER A 321 9.27 -14.44 -2.91
N ASN A 322 10.02 -14.61 -4.01
CA ASN A 322 10.09 -15.88 -4.74
C ASN A 322 10.73 -16.98 -3.88
N LEU A 323 11.79 -16.66 -3.12
CA LEU A 323 12.42 -17.61 -2.20
C LEU A 323 11.47 -18.04 -1.08
N LEU A 324 10.66 -17.11 -0.55
CA LEU A 324 9.64 -17.43 0.45
C LEU A 324 8.53 -18.31 -0.13
N GLU A 325 8.12 -18.07 -1.37
CA GLU A 325 7.14 -18.92 -2.07
C GLU A 325 7.67 -20.35 -2.26
N MET A 326 8.93 -20.51 -2.71
CA MET A 326 9.56 -21.83 -2.81
C MET A 326 9.61 -22.55 -1.45
N LYS A 327 10.01 -21.85 -0.38
CA LYS A 327 10.01 -22.40 0.99
C LYS A 327 8.62 -22.77 1.47
N HIS A 328 7.60 -21.98 1.12
CA HIS A 328 6.21 -22.26 1.44
C HIS A 328 5.77 -23.57 0.80
N ILE A 329 6.04 -23.76 -0.50
CA ILE A 329 5.72 -24.99 -1.25
C ILE A 329 6.41 -26.20 -0.62
N GLU A 330 7.72 -26.12 -0.35
CA GLU A 330 8.50 -27.23 0.24
C GLU A 330 7.99 -27.61 1.65
N THR A 331 7.70 -26.60 2.48
CA THR A 331 7.21 -26.81 3.86
C THR A 331 5.80 -27.38 3.84
N SER A 332 4.94 -26.90 2.93
CA SER A 332 3.58 -27.43 2.74
C SER A 332 3.61 -28.89 2.29
N TYR A 333 4.49 -29.25 1.35
CA TYR A 333 4.67 -30.64 0.93
C TYR A 333 5.12 -31.53 2.10
N SER A 334 6.07 -31.05 2.92
CA SER A 334 6.54 -31.77 4.11
C SER A 334 5.43 -31.96 5.14
N MET A 335 4.57 -30.96 5.34
CA MET A 335 3.39 -31.04 6.20
C MET A 335 2.40 -32.08 5.68
N GLN A 336 2.08 -32.08 4.39
CA GLN A 336 1.20 -33.07 3.77
C GLN A 336 1.75 -34.49 3.93
N LYS A 337 3.08 -34.68 3.82
CA LYS A 337 3.73 -35.97 4.05
C LYS A 337 3.56 -36.44 5.50
N ALA A 338 3.72 -35.54 6.47
CA ALA A 338 3.47 -35.84 7.89
C ALA A 338 2.00 -36.21 8.15
N GLU A 339 1.05 -35.52 7.50
CA GLU A 339 -0.38 -35.84 7.61
C GLU A 339 -0.76 -37.20 7.03
N LYS A 340 -0.16 -37.58 5.90
CA LYS A 340 -0.35 -38.92 5.32
C LYS A 340 0.14 -40.00 6.28
N LYS A 341 1.33 -39.84 6.85
CA LYS A 341 1.88 -40.78 7.84
C LYS A 341 1.01 -40.89 9.09
N LEU A 342 0.49 -39.78 9.61
CA LEU A 342 -0.42 -39.80 10.76
C LEU A 342 -1.69 -40.61 10.44
N THR A 343 -2.28 -40.39 9.27
CA THR A 343 -3.44 -41.16 8.79
C THR A 343 -3.12 -42.65 8.66
N GLU A 344 -1.93 -43.00 8.16
CA GLU A 344 -1.49 -44.40 8.06
C GLU A 344 -1.30 -45.05 9.44
N ILE A 345 -0.69 -44.33 10.40
CA ILE A 345 -0.52 -44.81 11.77
C ILE A 345 -1.88 -45.03 12.43
N GLU A 346 -2.83 -44.11 12.27
CA GLU A 346 -4.18 -44.23 12.81
C GLU A 346 -4.94 -45.43 12.24
N LYS A 347 -4.84 -45.66 10.92
CA LYS A 347 -5.40 -46.86 10.29
C LYS A 347 -4.80 -48.14 10.86
N ARG A 348 -3.48 -48.19 11.08
CA ARG A 348 -2.84 -49.36 11.70
C ARG A 348 -3.30 -49.57 13.13
N ILE A 349 -3.40 -48.52 13.94
CA ILE A 349 -3.95 -48.63 15.30
C ILE A 349 -5.38 -49.17 15.27
N GLN A 350 -6.22 -48.73 14.33
CA GLN A 350 -7.58 -49.27 14.18
C GLN A 350 -7.58 -50.75 13.82
N LEU A 351 -6.71 -51.19 12.90
CA LEU A 351 -6.57 -52.60 12.53
C LEU A 351 -6.13 -53.46 13.71
N GLU A 352 -5.12 -53.03 14.47
CA GLU A 352 -4.63 -53.76 15.65
C GLU A 352 -5.72 -53.85 16.74
N ASN A 353 -6.50 -52.79 16.94
CA ASN A 353 -7.64 -52.82 17.87
C ASN A 353 -8.75 -53.79 17.40
N GLN A 354 -9.03 -53.83 16.10
CA GLN A 354 -9.99 -54.76 15.53
C GLN A 354 -9.55 -56.21 15.73
N MET A 355 -8.26 -56.51 15.51
CA MET A 355 -7.70 -57.83 15.78
C MET A 355 -7.83 -58.22 17.26
N ILE A 356 -7.57 -57.29 18.20
CA ILE A 356 -7.77 -57.57 19.64
C ILE A 356 -9.24 -57.94 19.94
N LEU A 357 -10.21 -57.27 19.31
CA LEU A 357 -11.62 -57.57 19.51
C LEU A 357 -11.99 -58.95 18.95
N GLU A 358 -11.49 -59.29 17.77
CA GLU A 358 -11.71 -60.60 17.14
C GLU A 358 -11.15 -61.74 18.01
N GLU A 359 -9.90 -61.61 18.47
CA GLU A 359 -9.25 -62.57 19.36
C GLU A 359 -9.98 -62.70 20.72
N LYS A 360 -10.48 -61.59 21.27
CA LYS A 360 -11.31 -61.60 22.50
C LYS A 360 -12.63 -62.35 22.29
N GLU A 361 -13.29 -62.15 21.15
CA GLU A 361 -14.53 -62.85 20.82
C GLU A 361 -14.29 -64.36 20.58
N GLU A 362 -13.13 -64.76 20.08
CA GLU A 362 -12.76 -66.18 19.98
C GLU A 362 -12.62 -66.84 21.36
N ILE A 363 -11.94 -66.18 22.31
CA ILE A 363 -11.82 -66.64 23.70
C ILE A 363 -13.21 -66.70 24.34
N LYS A 364 -14.02 -65.66 24.16
CA LYS A 364 -15.38 -65.56 24.69
C LYS A 364 -16.28 -66.67 24.17
N THR A 365 -16.25 -66.93 22.87
CA THR A 365 -17.00 -68.01 22.23
C THR A 365 -16.59 -69.36 22.80
N ALA A 366 -15.28 -69.59 22.99
CA ALA A 366 -14.79 -70.83 23.61
C ALA A 366 -15.30 -71.01 25.04
N LEU A 367 -15.39 -69.94 25.84
CA LEU A 367 -15.96 -69.99 27.19
C LEU A 367 -17.44 -70.37 27.24
N MET A 368 -18.21 -70.06 26.20
CA MET A 368 -19.64 -70.40 26.15
C MET A 368 -19.91 -71.92 26.05
N TYR A 369 -18.93 -72.70 25.58
CA TYR A 369 -19.10 -74.13 25.28
C TYR A 369 -18.28 -75.05 26.19
N ILE A 370 -17.44 -74.50 27.07
CA ILE A 370 -16.55 -75.26 27.96
C ILE A 370 -17.06 -75.20 29.39
N ASP A 371 -16.77 -76.24 30.18
CA ASP A 371 -16.94 -76.19 31.63
C ASP A 371 -15.97 -75.18 32.24
N THR A 372 -16.49 -73.97 32.50
CA THR A 372 -15.68 -72.85 32.98
C THR A 372 -15.10 -73.09 34.38
N GLN A 373 -15.66 -73.99 35.19
CA GLN A 373 -15.11 -74.33 36.51
C GLN A 373 -13.87 -75.23 36.43
N ALA A 374 -13.70 -75.94 35.31
CA ALA A 374 -12.55 -76.83 35.09
C ALA A 374 -11.27 -76.05 34.73
N LEU A 375 -11.37 -74.78 34.30
CA LEU A 375 -10.23 -73.98 33.83
C LEU A 375 -9.33 -73.46 34.97
N ASN A 376 -9.82 -73.44 36.21
CA ASN A 376 -9.12 -73.04 37.45
C ASN A 376 -8.05 -71.94 37.26
N ILE A 377 -8.48 -70.76 36.83
CA ILE A 377 -7.58 -69.66 36.41
C ILE A 377 -7.19 -68.75 37.58
N SER A 378 -8.17 -68.29 38.36
CA SER A 378 -7.99 -67.46 39.55
C SER A 378 -9.22 -67.60 40.46
N ASP A 379 -9.10 -67.25 41.74
CA ASP A 379 -10.25 -67.24 42.66
C ASP A 379 -11.35 -66.27 42.18
N HIS A 380 -10.94 -65.14 41.59
CA HIS A 380 -11.87 -64.17 41.02
C HIS A 380 -12.55 -64.72 39.76
N PHE A 381 -11.82 -65.38 38.87
CA PHE A 381 -12.38 -66.06 37.70
C PHE A 381 -13.40 -67.14 38.08
N ASN A 382 -13.09 -67.94 39.11
CA ASN A 382 -13.99 -68.98 39.60
C ASN A 382 -15.28 -68.38 40.18
N GLU A 383 -15.21 -67.21 40.83
CA GLU A 383 -16.39 -66.48 41.29
C GLU A 383 -17.22 -65.92 40.11
N LEU A 384 -16.55 -65.35 39.09
CA LEU A 384 -17.22 -64.89 37.87
C LEU A 384 -17.92 -66.03 37.12
N SER A 385 -17.25 -67.18 37.02
CA SER A 385 -17.80 -68.42 36.43
C SER A 385 -19.06 -68.90 37.15
N LYS A 386 -19.06 -68.93 38.49
CA LYS A 386 -20.26 -69.27 39.29
C LYS A 386 -21.41 -68.28 39.06
N GLN A 387 -21.10 -66.99 39.00
CA GLN A 387 -22.10 -65.95 38.74
C GLN A 387 -22.68 -66.04 37.34
N TYR A 388 -21.86 -66.43 36.35
CA TYR A 388 -22.25 -66.67 34.98
C TYR A 388 -23.20 -67.88 34.87
N GLU A 389 -22.84 -69.03 35.47
CA GLU A 389 -23.71 -70.20 35.50
C GLU A 389 -25.05 -69.92 36.21
N LYS A 390 -25.02 -69.14 37.30
CA LYS A 390 -26.24 -68.72 38.01
C LYS A 390 -27.15 -67.89 37.10
N SER A 391 -26.59 -66.96 36.31
CA SER A 391 -27.36 -66.24 35.29
C SER A 391 -27.91 -67.17 34.22
N GLN A 392 -27.11 -68.12 33.73
CA GLN A 392 -27.53 -69.03 32.68
C GLN A 392 -28.68 -69.93 33.16
N LYS A 393 -28.64 -70.40 34.41
CA LYS A 393 -29.75 -71.13 35.06
C LYS A 393 -30.98 -70.25 35.22
N SER A 394 -30.82 -68.99 35.65
CA SER A 394 -31.94 -68.05 35.76
C SER A 394 -32.61 -67.77 34.41
N ILE A 395 -31.85 -67.64 33.32
CA ILE A 395 -32.39 -67.52 31.95
C ILE A 395 -33.22 -68.75 31.59
N LEU A 396 -32.70 -69.96 31.85
CA LEU A 396 -33.41 -71.22 31.57
C LEU A 396 -34.70 -71.34 32.39
N GLU A 397 -34.69 -70.93 33.66
CA GLU A 397 -35.86 -70.90 34.53
C GLU A 397 -36.93 -69.91 34.03
N ILE A 398 -36.53 -68.68 33.67
CA ILE A 398 -37.46 -67.67 33.12
C ILE A 398 -38.02 -68.12 31.75
N GLU A 399 -37.21 -68.76 30.91
CA GLU A 399 -37.66 -69.31 29.62
C GLU A 399 -38.57 -70.55 29.78
N ALA A 400 -38.35 -71.39 30.79
CA ALA A 400 -39.22 -72.52 31.12
C ALA A 400 -40.60 -72.04 31.61
N LEU A 401 -40.64 -70.99 32.44
CA LEU A 401 -41.87 -70.35 32.90
C LEU A 401 -42.69 -69.74 31.73
N LYS A 402 -42.03 -69.19 30.70
CA LYS A 402 -42.72 -68.74 29.47
C LYS A 402 -43.36 -69.88 28.67
N ARG A 403 -42.83 -71.11 28.75
CA ARG A 403 -43.35 -72.27 28.00
C ARG A 403 -44.52 -72.94 28.71
N SER A 404 -44.58 -72.91 30.04
CA SER A 404 -45.70 -73.48 30.81
C SER A 404 -47.00 -72.67 30.68
N ASP A 405 -46.92 -71.35 30.47
CA ASP A 405 -48.10 -70.45 30.44
C ASP A 405 -48.81 -70.35 29.09
N ARG A 406 -48.37 -71.10 28.06
CA ARG A 406 -48.98 -71.07 26.69
C ARG A 406 -50.26 -71.90 26.53
N LEU A 407 -50.74 -72.59 27.57
CA LEU A 407 -51.82 -73.59 27.48
C LEU A 407 -53.22 -73.13 27.96
N GLU A 408 -53.46 -71.86 28.32
CA GLU A 408 -54.76 -71.41 28.85
C GLU A 408 -55.49 -70.34 27.99
N THR A 409 -56.78 -70.58 27.72
CA THR A 409 -57.60 -69.94 26.65
C THR A 409 -58.51 -68.77 27.10
N SER A 410 -58.09 -67.91 28.05
CA SER A 410 -58.90 -66.74 28.48
C SER A 410 -58.33 -65.39 28.00
N VAL A 411 -59.16 -64.52 27.40
CA VAL A 411 -58.77 -63.24 26.78
C VAL A 411 -58.16 -62.22 27.76
N VAL A 412 -58.66 -62.15 29.00
CA VAL A 412 -58.08 -61.28 30.04
C VAL A 412 -56.72 -61.83 30.50
N LYS A 413 -56.59 -63.15 30.60
CA LYS A 413 -55.31 -63.80 30.85
C LYS A 413 -54.35 -63.59 29.66
N GLN A 414 -54.81 -63.60 28.40
CA GLN A 414 -53.94 -63.34 27.24
C GLN A 414 -53.26 -61.96 27.27
N VAL A 415 -53.94 -60.90 27.75
CA VAL A 415 -53.32 -59.57 27.93
C VAL A 415 -52.32 -59.57 29.09
N SER A 416 -52.68 -60.20 30.22
CA SER A 416 -51.79 -60.39 31.37
C SER A 416 -50.54 -61.22 31.01
N THR A 417 -50.71 -62.34 30.32
CA THR A 417 -49.66 -63.22 29.81
C THR A 417 -48.79 -62.51 28.77
N LYS A 418 -49.33 -61.61 27.95
CA LYS A 418 -48.52 -60.77 27.06
C LYS A 418 -47.64 -59.78 27.84
N LEU A 419 -48.17 -59.12 28.86
CA LEU A 419 -47.40 -58.22 29.73
C LEU A 419 -46.33 -58.99 30.53
N LEU A 420 -46.70 -60.12 31.15
CA LEU A 420 -45.78 -61.01 31.85
C LEU A 420 -44.69 -61.58 30.94
N ASN A 421 -45.05 -61.97 29.70
CA ASN A 421 -44.08 -62.39 28.70
C ASN A 421 -43.17 -61.25 28.25
N MET A 422 -43.65 -60.00 28.23
CA MET A 422 -42.84 -58.83 27.93
C MET A 422 -41.86 -58.55 29.07
N THR A 423 -42.32 -58.57 30.33
CA THR A 423 -41.47 -58.44 31.53
C THR A 423 -40.43 -59.56 31.57
N ALA A 424 -40.84 -60.82 31.44
CA ALA A 424 -39.93 -61.96 31.39
C ALA A 424 -39.00 -61.92 30.14
N SER A 425 -39.34 -61.19 29.08
CA SER A 425 -38.44 -60.96 27.94
C SER A 425 -37.43 -59.86 28.22
N LEU A 426 -37.82 -58.81 28.94
CA LEU A 426 -36.89 -57.81 29.46
C LEU A 426 -35.94 -58.42 30.49
N ASP A 427 -36.44 -59.29 31.37
CA ASP A 427 -35.63 -59.99 32.39
C ASP A 427 -34.60 -60.92 31.73
N VAL A 428 -35.03 -61.75 30.76
CA VAL A 428 -34.09 -62.58 29.96
C VAL A 428 -33.07 -61.72 29.24
N LEU A 429 -33.46 -60.57 28.69
CA LEU A 429 -32.53 -59.66 28.00
C LEU A 429 -31.54 -59.03 28.99
N SER A 430 -32.00 -58.68 30.19
CA SER A 430 -31.16 -58.15 31.27
C SER A 430 -30.14 -59.20 31.76
N GLU A 431 -30.56 -60.45 31.93
CA GLU A 431 -29.68 -61.55 32.33
C GLU A 431 -28.74 -61.95 31.20
N LYS A 432 -29.17 -61.93 29.93
CA LYS A 432 -28.26 -62.12 28.78
C LYS A 432 -27.19 -61.04 28.73
N LYS A 433 -27.54 -59.79 29.02
CA LYS A 433 -26.58 -58.69 29.14
C LYS A 433 -25.63 -58.89 30.33
N ARG A 434 -26.12 -59.44 31.45
CA ARG A 434 -25.30 -59.81 32.61
C ARG A 434 -24.32 -60.93 32.28
N CYS A 435 -24.78 -61.99 31.59
CA CYS A 435 -23.92 -63.06 31.07
C CYS A 435 -22.81 -62.51 30.17
N ASP A 436 -23.16 -61.64 29.24
CA ASP A 436 -22.18 -61.04 28.31
C ASP A 436 -21.12 -60.21 29.04
N GLN A 437 -21.53 -59.42 30.04
CA GLN A 437 -20.61 -58.67 30.89
C GLN A 437 -19.67 -59.57 31.70
N LEU A 438 -20.20 -60.64 32.29
CA LEU A 438 -19.41 -61.61 33.06
C LEU A 438 -18.42 -62.33 32.15
N LEU A 439 -18.84 -62.75 30.94
CA LEU A 439 -17.94 -63.35 29.95
C LEU A 439 -16.82 -62.40 29.54
N ASN A 440 -17.12 -61.13 29.30
CA ASN A 440 -16.08 -60.14 28.97
C ASN A 440 -15.06 -60.00 30.12
N GLN A 441 -15.51 -59.99 31.38
CA GLN A 441 -14.61 -59.95 32.56
C GLN A 441 -13.77 -61.22 32.67
N MET A 442 -14.36 -62.39 32.41
CA MET A 442 -13.65 -63.67 32.37
C MET A 442 -12.58 -63.71 31.26
N VAL A 443 -12.86 -63.13 30.10
CA VAL A 443 -11.88 -62.99 29.00
C VAL A 443 -10.68 -62.14 29.42
N GLU A 444 -10.89 -61.02 30.12
CA GLU A 444 -9.79 -60.19 30.62
C GLU A 444 -8.92 -60.94 31.65
N GLU A 445 -9.54 -61.68 32.57
CA GLU A 445 -8.82 -62.53 33.53
C GLU A 445 -7.98 -63.62 32.82
N ILE A 446 -8.52 -64.25 31.77
CA ILE A 446 -7.78 -65.22 30.95
C ILE A 446 -6.57 -64.60 30.29
N ILE A 447 -6.74 -63.43 29.68
CA ILE A 447 -5.66 -62.71 28.96
C ILE A 447 -4.50 -62.37 29.91
N ASN A 448 -4.82 -61.98 31.14
CA ASN A 448 -3.85 -61.56 32.15
C ASN A 448 -3.24 -62.72 32.95
N SER A 449 -3.87 -63.89 32.97
CA SER A 449 -3.37 -65.08 33.66
C SER A 449 -2.17 -65.75 32.96
N GLU A 450 -1.48 -66.65 33.68
CA GLU A 450 -0.44 -67.52 33.14
C GLU A 450 -0.96 -68.87 32.58
N ASN A 451 -2.28 -69.09 32.58
CA ASN A 451 -2.90 -70.33 32.13
C ASN A 451 -2.72 -70.57 30.60
N ASP A 452 -2.64 -71.85 30.19
CA ASP A 452 -2.45 -72.29 28.81
C ASP A 452 -3.69 -72.24 27.92
N PHE A 453 -4.88 -71.99 28.48
CA PHE A 453 -6.12 -71.86 27.74
C PHE A 453 -6.01 -70.74 26.71
N LYS A 454 -6.23 -71.07 25.43
CA LYS A 454 -6.21 -70.12 24.32
C LYS A 454 -4.93 -69.26 24.28
N ASN A 455 -3.78 -69.90 24.55
CA ASN A 455 -2.48 -69.24 24.66
C ASN A 455 -2.02 -68.56 23.35
N GLU A 456 -2.48 -69.04 22.18
CA GLU A 456 -2.17 -68.42 20.89
C GLU A 456 -2.86 -67.06 20.76
N GLU A 457 -4.15 -67.01 21.05
CA GLU A 457 -4.97 -65.80 21.06
C GLU A 457 -4.44 -64.79 22.10
N LYS A 458 -4.04 -65.28 23.29
CA LYS A 458 -3.37 -64.45 24.32
C LYS A 458 -2.07 -63.82 23.81
N LYS A 459 -1.24 -64.58 23.09
CA LYS A 459 0.00 -64.07 22.50
C LYS A 459 -0.27 -63.05 21.40
N ASN A 460 -1.28 -63.27 20.56
CA ASN A 460 -1.69 -62.32 19.52
C ASN A 460 -2.18 -61.01 20.14
N ILE A 461 -3.03 -61.06 21.16
CA ILE A 461 -3.50 -59.88 21.89
C ILE A 461 -2.34 -59.10 22.51
N LYS A 462 -1.41 -59.77 23.22
CA LYS A 462 -0.22 -59.13 23.80
C LYS A 462 0.66 -58.48 22.73
N ARG A 463 0.82 -59.12 21.56
CA ARG A 463 1.54 -58.56 20.41
C ARG A 463 0.86 -57.31 19.85
N CYS A 464 -0.47 -57.34 19.70
CA CYS A 464 -1.25 -56.20 19.22
C CYS A 464 -1.13 -55.01 20.19
N TYR A 465 -1.21 -55.24 21.50
CA TYR A 465 -0.99 -54.18 22.49
C TYR A 465 0.40 -53.55 22.38
N ALA A 466 1.46 -54.35 22.24
CA ALA A 466 2.82 -53.84 22.03
C ALA A 466 2.97 -53.08 20.71
N ALA A 467 2.26 -53.49 19.65
CA ALA A 467 2.22 -52.78 18.38
C ALA A 467 1.51 -51.43 18.50
N ILE A 468 0.36 -51.37 19.19
CA ILE A 468 -0.39 -50.15 19.47
C ILE A 468 0.45 -49.16 20.28
N GLU A 469 1.18 -49.62 21.30
CA GLU A 469 2.06 -48.76 22.10
C GLU A 469 3.13 -48.10 21.24
N ARG A 470 3.82 -48.89 20.39
CA ARG A 470 4.82 -48.38 19.44
C ARG A 470 4.22 -47.39 18.44
N LEU A 471 3.07 -47.72 17.86
CA LEU A 471 2.36 -46.85 16.92
C LEU A 471 1.92 -45.54 17.57
N THR A 472 1.52 -45.58 18.85
CA THR A 472 1.12 -44.39 19.62
C THR A 472 2.32 -43.47 19.86
N GLU A 473 3.48 -44.03 20.18
CA GLU A 473 4.72 -43.23 20.31
C GLU A 473 5.16 -42.64 18.97
N MET A 474 5.06 -43.39 17.86
CA MET A 474 5.29 -42.87 16.51
C MET A 474 4.31 -41.75 16.15
N LYS A 475 3.03 -41.90 16.49
CA LYS A 475 1.99 -40.88 16.29
C LYS A 475 2.36 -39.59 17.01
N LYS A 476 2.79 -39.67 18.27
CA LYS A 476 3.21 -38.51 19.06
C LYS A 476 4.37 -37.76 18.40
N LYS A 477 5.39 -38.48 17.91
CA LYS A 477 6.54 -37.88 17.20
C LYS A 477 6.11 -37.16 15.93
N GLU A 478 5.28 -37.78 15.09
CA GLU A 478 4.83 -37.10 13.86
C GLU A 478 3.85 -35.95 14.11
N LEU A 479 3.13 -35.96 15.24
CA LEU A 479 2.29 -34.83 15.63
C LEU A 479 3.14 -33.61 16.00
N ILE A 480 4.28 -33.81 16.66
CA ILE A 480 5.26 -32.75 16.96
C ILE A 480 5.87 -32.20 15.66
N GLU A 481 6.29 -33.06 14.74
CA GLU A 481 6.83 -32.62 13.44
C GLU A 481 5.78 -31.86 12.62
N LYS A 482 4.52 -32.32 12.58
CA LYS A 482 3.41 -31.58 11.96
C LYS A 482 3.24 -30.19 12.57
N GLN A 483 3.26 -30.07 13.90
CA GLN A 483 3.18 -28.78 14.58
C GLN A 483 4.36 -27.87 14.23
N ARG A 484 5.57 -28.43 14.12
CA ARG A 484 6.77 -27.71 13.68
C ARG A 484 6.64 -27.16 12.26
N TYR A 485 6.15 -27.96 11.30
CA TYR A 485 5.91 -27.48 9.94
C TYR A 485 4.83 -26.40 9.91
N ARG A 486 3.76 -26.54 10.71
CA ARG A 486 2.72 -25.53 10.84
C ARG A 486 3.27 -24.20 11.37
N GLY A 487 4.16 -24.24 12.37
CA GLY A 487 4.85 -23.04 12.87
C GLY A 487 5.69 -22.38 11.79
N LYS A 488 6.51 -23.16 11.07
CA LYS A 488 7.31 -22.66 9.93
C LYS A 488 6.46 -22.00 8.84
N LEU A 489 5.31 -22.60 8.49
CA LEU A 489 4.39 -22.01 7.51
C LEU A 489 3.85 -20.65 7.99
N ALA A 490 3.43 -20.55 9.25
CA ALA A 490 2.97 -19.29 9.82
C ALA A 490 4.07 -18.20 9.79
N ASP A 491 5.31 -18.56 10.07
CA ASP A 491 6.45 -17.64 9.98
C ASP A 491 6.70 -17.17 8.53
N ILE A 492 6.66 -18.10 7.57
CA ILE A 492 6.81 -17.78 6.14
C ILE A 492 5.70 -16.85 5.67
N GLU A 493 4.43 -17.12 6.01
CA GLU A 493 3.29 -16.26 5.67
C GLU A 493 3.43 -14.85 6.26
N ASN A 494 3.92 -14.74 7.49
CA ASN A 494 4.18 -13.45 8.12
C ASN A 494 5.31 -12.68 7.42
N GLN A 495 6.38 -13.37 7.03
CA GLN A 495 7.47 -12.79 6.25
C GLN A 495 6.98 -12.34 4.86
N GLN A 496 6.19 -13.16 4.16
CA GLN A 496 5.58 -12.81 2.88
C GLN A 496 4.71 -11.55 3.00
N LYS A 497 3.85 -11.46 4.03
CA LYS A 497 3.06 -10.25 4.29
C LYS A 497 3.95 -9.02 4.50
N GLY A 498 5.09 -9.18 5.18
CA GLY A 498 6.08 -8.13 5.38
C GLY A 498 6.72 -7.66 4.06
N VAL A 499 7.18 -8.60 3.24
CA VAL A 499 7.79 -8.34 1.92
C VAL A 499 6.77 -7.70 0.98
N MET A 500 5.55 -8.23 0.90
CA MET A 500 4.49 -7.68 0.04
C MET A 500 4.08 -6.27 0.43
N LYS A 501 4.05 -5.93 1.73
CA LYS A 501 3.83 -4.54 2.17
C LYS A 501 4.96 -3.61 1.72
N LYS A 502 6.21 -4.04 1.79
CA LYS A 502 7.37 -3.27 1.33
C LYS A 502 7.36 -3.09 -0.19
N LEU A 503 7.11 -4.16 -0.95
CA LEU A 503 6.94 -4.13 -2.40
C LEU A 503 5.83 -3.14 -2.78
N HIS A 504 4.63 -3.28 -2.20
CA HIS A 504 3.52 -2.37 -2.50
C HIS A 504 3.84 -0.90 -2.17
N THR A 505 4.61 -0.66 -1.11
CA THR A 505 5.05 0.69 -0.75
C THR A 505 6.03 1.26 -1.78
N LEU A 506 6.97 0.44 -2.27
CA LEU A 506 7.90 0.84 -3.33
C LEU A 506 7.20 1.05 -4.66
N GLU A 507 6.27 0.17 -5.04
CA GLU A 507 5.46 0.29 -6.28
C GLU A 507 4.55 1.51 -6.26
N LYS A 508 3.91 1.80 -5.12
CA LYS A 508 3.08 3.00 -4.99
C LYS A 508 3.90 4.28 -5.16
N LYS A 509 5.15 4.27 -4.70
CA LYS A 509 6.08 5.41 -4.85
C LYS A 509 6.77 5.44 -6.21
N ASN A 510 6.98 4.29 -6.86
CA ASN A 510 7.76 4.14 -8.08
C ASN A 510 7.04 3.14 -9.01
N LYS A 511 5.92 3.55 -9.62
CA LYS A 511 5.06 2.65 -10.43
C LYS A 511 5.82 1.97 -11.59
N ALA A 512 6.82 2.64 -12.13
CA ALA A 512 7.72 2.14 -13.18
C ALA A 512 8.41 0.80 -12.86
N PHE A 513 8.63 0.49 -11.58
CA PHE A 513 9.43 -0.68 -11.20
C PHE A 513 8.76 -2.01 -11.54
N LYS A 514 7.43 -2.07 -11.44
CA LYS A 514 6.67 -3.29 -11.73
C LYS A 514 6.81 -3.70 -13.19
N GLU A 515 6.81 -2.71 -14.07
CA GLU A 515 6.84 -2.94 -15.52
C GLU A 515 8.23 -3.31 -16.03
N TRP A 516 9.27 -2.80 -15.37
CA TRP A 516 10.65 -3.18 -15.69
C TRP A 516 10.96 -4.64 -15.35
N MET A 517 10.44 -5.15 -14.23
CA MET A 517 10.56 -6.58 -13.90
C MET A 517 9.88 -7.49 -14.92
N THR A 518 8.81 -7.01 -15.58
CA THR A 518 8.08 -7.79 -16.61
C THR A 518 8.65 -7.62 -18.01
N ALA A 519 9.31 -6.50 -18.30
CA ALA A 519 9.85 -6.19 -19.64
C ALA A 519 11.13 -6.98 -19.97
N GLY A 520 11.77 -7.61 -18.98
CA GLY A 520 13.06 -8.27 -19.17
C GLY A 520 14.19 -7.24 -19.29
N GLU A 521 15.34 -7.55 -18.72
CA GLU A 521 16.58 -6.83 -19.02
C GLU A 521 16.97 -7.18 -20.47
N GLU A 522 16.50 -6.40 -21.46
CA GLU A 522 17.10 -6.37 -22.82
C GLU A 522 18.44 -5.61 -22.82
#